data_AF-A0A151S8T3-F1
#
_entry.id   AF-A0A151S8T3-F1
#
_cell.length_a   1.000
_cell.length_b   1.000
_cell.length_c   1.000
_cell.angle_alpha   90.00
_cell.angle_beta   90.00
_cell.angle_gamma   90.00
#
_symmetry.space_group_name_H-M   'P 1'
#
loop_
_entity.id
_entity.type
_entity.pdbx_description
1 polymer ?
#
loop_
_entity_poly.entity_id
_entity_poly.type
_entity_poly.pdbx_seq_one_letter_code
_entity_poly.pdbx_strand_id
1 'polypeptide(L)' 'PICSKIHAVEEGETCSIIVQKFNLDERHFLDINPNINCNSIFVGQWVCVEGRVV' A
#
# COMPACT_ATOMS: atom_id res chain seq x y z
N PRO A 1 -11.59 -4.77 -3.82
CA PRO A 1 -10.25 -5.41 -3.95
C PRO A 1 -10.09 -6.64 -3.04
N ILE A 2 -9.38 -7.64 -3.53
CA ILE A 2 -8.97 -8.83 -2.76
C ILE A 2 -7.49 -8.66 -2.46
N CYS A 3 -7.12 -8.71 -1.18
CA CYS A 3 -5.72 -8.62 -0.76
C CYS A 3 -5.13 -10.00 -0.47
N SER A 4 -3.99 -10.29 -1.09
CA SER A 4 -3.23 -11.53 -0.95
C SER A 4 -2.03 -11.38 -0.02
N LYS A 5 -1.44 -10.18 0.06
CA LYS A 5 -0.33 -9.87 0.97
C LYS A 5 -0.49 -8.48 1.58
N ILE A 6 -0.33 -8.42 2.90
CA ILE A 6 -0.38 -7.19 3.69
C ILE A 6 1.01 -6.80 4.17
N HIS A 7 1.24 -5.49 4.26
CA HIS A 7 2.42 -4.87 4.87
C HIS A 7 1.96 -3.89 5.94
N ALA A 8 2.59 -3.93 7.12
CA ALA A 8 2.40 -2.92 8.15
C ALA A 8 3.45 -1.84 7.94
N VAL A 9 3.02 -0.60 7.73
CA VAL A 9 3.90 0.55 7.47
C VAL A 9 4.94 0.68 8.58
N GLU A 10 6.21 0.75 8.20
CA GLU A 10 7.36 0.91 9.09
C GLU A 10 7.75 2.38 9.25
N GLU A 11 8.57 2.68 10.26
CA GLU A 11 9.06 4.04 10.51
C GLU A 11 9.82 4.59 9.29
N GLY A 12 9.45 5.80 8.86
CA GLY A 12 10.07 6.47 7.71
C GLY A 12 9.49 6.06 6.34
N GLU A 13 8.55 5.11 6.28
CA GLU A 13 7.92 4.72 5.02
C GLU A 13 6.82 5.70 4.59
N THR A 14 6.77 5.98 3.30
CA THR A 14 5.66 6.62 2.60
C THR A 14 5.04 5.64 1.60
N CYS A 15 3.88 5.96 1.03
CA CYS A 15 3.32 5.14 -0.06
C CYS A 15 4.33 4.91 -1.20
N SER A 16 5.09 5.93 -1.61
CA SER A 16 6.07 5.79 -2.69
C SER A 16 7.22 4.85 -2.33
N ILE A 17 7.70 4.89 -1.08
CA ILE A 17 8.73 3.95 -0.59
C ILE A 17 8.19 2.52 -0.59
N ILE A 18 6.95 2.31 -0.13
CA ILE A 18 6.32 0.99 -0.11
C ILE A 18 6.14 0.47 -1.54
N VAL A 19 5.61 1.29 -2.45
CA VAL A 19 5.44 0.94 -3.87
C VAL A 19 6.78 0.51 -4.49
N GLN A 20 7.87 1.25 -4.23
CA GLN A 20 9.21 0.89 -4.70
C GLN A 20 9.74 -0.39 -4.04
N LYS A 21 9.60 -0.54 -2.72
CA LYS A 21 10.05 -1.69 -1.93
C LYS A 21 9.43 -3.00 -2.42
N PHE A 22 8.17 -2.96 -2.84
CA PHE A 22 7.44 -4.13 -3.35
C PHE A 22 7.38 -4.20 -4.89
N ASN A 23 8.08 -3.30 -5.59
CA ASN A 23 8.09 -3.23 -7.05
C ASN A 23 6.67 -3.21 -7.67
N LEU A 24 5.80 -2.36 -7.11
CA LEU A 24 4.42 -2.19 -7.53
C LEU A 24 4.27 -1.00 -8.48
N ASP A 25 3.23 -1.03 -9.30
CA ASP A 25 2.74 0.18 -9.96
C ASP A 25 1.93 1.03 -8.95
N GLU A 26 2.13 2.35 -8.96
CA GLU A 26 1.50 3.26 -8.00
C GLU A 26 -0.03 3.30 -8.17
N ARG A 27 -0.54 3.26 -9.40
CA ARG A 27 -2.00 3.23 -9.63
C ARG A 27 -2.58 1.93 -9.13
N HIS A 28 -1.91 0.82 -9.42
CA HIS A 28 -2.34 -0.49 -8.92
C HIS A 28 -2.37 -0.53 -7.38
N PHE A 29 -1.36 0.02 -6.71
CA PHE A 29 -1.33 0.12 -5.25
C PHE A 29 -2.51 0.92 -4.69
N LEU A 30 -2.87 2.05 -5.31
CA LEU A 30 -4.03 2.83 -4.91
C LEU A 30 -5.35 2.09 -5.17
N ASP A 31 -5.46 1.38 -6.29
CA ASP A 31 -6.66 0.61 -6.64
C ASP A 31 -6.94 -0.54 -5.67
N ILE A 32 -5.89 -1.23 -5.18
CA ILE A 32 -6.03 -2.29 -4.18
C ILE A 32 -6.15 -1.76 -2.74
N ASN A 33 -5.99 -0.44 -2.53
CA ASN A 33 -6.13 0.26 -1.26
C ASN A 33 -7.05 1.49 -1.37
N PRO A 34 -8.35 1.35 -1.73
CA PRO A 34 -9.20 2.48 -2.12
C PRO A 34 -9.46 3.51 -1.02
N ASN A 35 -9.20 3.18 0.25
CA ASN A 35 -9.39 4.07 1.40
C ASN A 35 -8.07 4.66 1.92
N ILE A 36 -6.95 4.42 1.23
CA ILE A 36 -5.67 4.96 1.68
C ILE A 36 -5.57 6.46 1.38
N ASN A 37 -5.05 7.21 2.35
CA ASN A 37 -4.61 8.57 2.13
C ASN A 37 -3.08 8.64 2.30
N CYS A 38 -2.36 8.72 1.18
CA CYS A 38 -0.91 8.75 1.18
C CYS A 38 -0.28 9.99 1.84
N ASN A 39 -1.05 11.07 2.01
CA ASN A 39 -0.61 12.25 2.76
C ASN A 39 -0.77 12.11 4.28
N SER A 40 -1.38 11.02 4.74
CA SER A 40 -1.65 10.77 6.17
C SER A 40 -1.41 9.32 6.57
N ILE A 41 -0.51 8.64 5.84
CA ILE A 41 -0.07 7.28 6.18
C ILE A 41 0.75 7.31 7.48
N PHE A 42 0.61 6.28 8.32
CA PHE A 42 1.25 6.23 9.63
C PHE A 42 1.80 4.84 9.96
N VAL A 43 2.80 4.79 10.85
CA VAL A 43 3.44 3.55 11.31
C VAL A 43 2.41 2.60 11.90
N GLY A 44 2.44 1.34 11.47
CA GLY A 44 1.50 0.30 11.88
C GLY A 44 0.20 0.25 11.06
N GLN A 45 -0.05 1.20 10.15
CA GLN A 45 -1.16 1.09 9.21
C GLN A 45 -0.96 -0.12 8.30
N TRP A 46 -2.02 -0.91 8.09
CA TRP A 46 -1.97 -2.04 7.17
C TRP A 46 -2.32 -1.60 5.76
N VAL A 47 -1.46 -1.95 4.81
CA VAL A 47 -1.66 -1.70 3.38
C VAL A 47 -1.51 -3.00 2.60
N CYS A 48 -2.30 -3.14 1.55
CA CYS A 48 -2.18 -4.26 0.64
C CYS A 48 -1.02 -4.01 -0.34
N VAL A 49 -0.14 -5.00 -0.48
CA VAL A 49 1.03 -4.95 -1.38
C VAL A 49 1.02 -6.05 -2.44
N GLU A 50 0.00 -6.90 -2.43
CA GLU A 50 -0.28 -7.86 -3.49
C GLU A 50 -1.77 -8.16 -3.47
N GLY A 51 -2.46 -7.97 -4.60
CA GLY A 51 -3.91 -8.17 -4.66
C GLY A 51 -4.47 -7.91 -6.05
N ARG A 52 -5.80 -7.93 -6.14
CA ARG A 52 -6.52 -7.61 -7.39
C ARG A 52 -7.75 -6.77 -7.15
N VAL A 53 -8.06 -5.91 -8.10
CA VAL A 53 -9.33 -5.19 -8.18
C VAL A 53 -10.41 -6.17 -8.65
N VAL A 54 -11.61 -6.04 -8.10
CA VAL A 54 -12.81 -6.79 -8.49
C VAL A 54 -13.91 -5.82 -8.83
#